data_AF-A0ABD3MWH3-F1
#
_entry.id   AF-A0ABD3MWH3-F1
#
_cell.length_a   1.000
_cell.length_b   1.000
_cell.length_c   1.000
_cell.angle_alpha   90.00
_cell.angle_beta   90.00
_cell.angle_gamma   90.00
#
_symmetry.space_group_name_H-M   'P 1'
#
loop_
_entity.id
_entity.type
_entity.pdbx_description
1 polymer ?
#
loop_
_entity_poly.entity_id
_entity_poly.type
_entity_poly.pdbx_seq_one_letter_code
_entity_poly.pdbx_strand_id
1 'polypeptide(L)'
;MGQEASSTAQPPPQPPAITIPTVPPQTYLLHTTLTPRPKLILIGDSITELGSSHAQGWGTSLAIRYNRRLDVVNRGMNGYNSRWGVAVLPLILEEILGPTASSVAGDGECIGKDSDGRGVKRSIENTSCPSSDNNEELLADDVHKRLFVEKHGQRTRHPQYTFLIGFGANDSCLPDGPHSRSHVHLEEYSHNLRRMIQMIQTWNAKETAVALMTPPPCDTEIQKPSRDNENVTKLYAEACILVASDMGVPVVDLWNGMQLPIAQNKDGQGDDLSNEYKQCQQWKIDYLSDGLHLTAMGNYRLYQLVIEVLDRSELAKGDGSLGMGLSVTNMPRSYPDHSMVDATHPQKTFCTG
;
A
#
# COMPACT_ATOMS: atom_id res chain seq x y z
N MET A 1 -57.86 10.86 -14.24
CA MET A 1 -56.63 11.63 -13.99
C MET A 1 -55.91 10.97 -12.83
N GLY A 2 -54.98 10.06 -13.10
CA GLY A 2 -54.06 9.55 -12.09
C GLY A 2 -52.74 10.26 -12.32
N GLN A 3 -52.30 11.11 -11.39
CA GLN A 3 -50.96 11.65 -11.39
C GLN A 3 -50.03 10.56 -10.87
N GLU A 4 -49.15 10.04 -11.74
CA GLU A 4 -47.99 9.28 -11.32
C GLU A 4 -47.04 10.25 -10.57
N ALA A 5 -46.84 9.99 -9.28
CA ALA A 5 -45.79 10.63 -8.51
C ALA A 5 -44.45 10.14 -9.04
N SER A 6 -43.77 10.98 -9.82
CA SER A 6 -42.37 10.79 -10.18
C SER A 6 -41.53 10.83 -8.90
N SER A 7 -41.18 9.65 -8.38
CA SER A 7 -40.19 9.46 -7.33
C SER A 7 -38.82 9.77 -7.91
N THR A 8 -38.41 11.04 -7.86
CA THR A 8 -37.00 11.42 -8.06
C THR A 8 -36.20 10.89 -6.86
N ALA A 9 -35.60 9.71 -6.99
CA ALA A 9 -34.63 9.21 -6.02
C ALA A 9 -33.52 10.26 -5.85
N GLN A 10 -33.18 10.61 -4.61
CA GLN A 10 -32.06 11.52 -4.35
C GLN A 10 -30.76 10.92 -4.91
N PRO A 11 -29.87 11.74 -5.51
CA PRO A 11 -28.61 11.24 -5.99
C PRO A 11 -27.78 10.68 -4.82
N PRO A 12 -26.97 9.63 -5.07
CA PRO A 12 -26.17 9.02 -4.01
C PRO A 12 -25.23 10.07 -3.37
N PRO A 13 -24.96 9.93 -2.06
CA PRO A 13 -24.10 10.87 -1.34
C PRO A 13 -22.74 11.00 -2.00
N GLN A 14 -22.25 12.24 -2.10
CA GLN A 14 -20.96 12.55 -2.72
C GLN A 14 -19.91 12.84 -1.64
N PRO A 15 -18.67 12.34 -1.80
CA PRO A 15 -17.61 12.65 -0.87
C PRO A 15 -17.21 14.13 -0.96
N PRO A 16 -16.67 14.72 0.13
CA PRO A 16 -16.15 16.07 0.09
C PRO A 16 -14.92 16.15 -0.81
N ALA A 17 -14.62 17.36 -1.30
CA ALA A 17 -13.44 17.60 -2.12
C ALA A 17 -12.14 17.36 -1.32
N ILE A 18 -11.14 16.78 -1.98
CA ILE A 18 -9.82 16.57 -1.39
C ILE A 18 -9.14 17.92 -1.18
N THR A 19 -8.78 18.22 0.06
CA THR A 19 -8.10 19.47 0.40
C THR A 19 -6.59 19.30 0.25
N ILE A 20 -5.95 20.22 -0.49
CA ILE A 20 -4.50 20.32 -0.60
C ILE A 20 -4.02 21.31 0.46
N PRO A 21 -3.25 20.91 1.47
CA PRO A 21 -2.81 21.81 2.53
C PRO A 21 -1.94 22.95 1.99
N THR A 22 -2.09 24.13 2.59
CA THR A 22 -1.27 25.31 2.26
C THR A 22 0.18 25.08 2.62
N VAL A 23 1.08 25.73 1.88
CA VAL A 23 2.53 25.53 1.98
C VAL A 23 3.09 26.59 2.93
N PRO A 24 3.78 26.21 4.03
CA PRO A 24 4.63 27.15 4.74
C PRO A 24 5.72 27.67 3.78
N PRO A 25 6.14 28.95 3.82
CA PRO A 25 7.09 29.55 2.88
C PRO A 25 8.49 28.90 2.79
N GLN A 26 8.74 27.83 3.54
CA GLN A 26 10.07 27.28 3.76
C GLN A 26 10.18 25.90 3.13
N THR A 27 11.21 25.76 2.28
CA THR A 27 11.73 24.55 1.64
C THR A 27 10.98 24.03 0.41
N TYR A 28 11.45 24.51 -0.75
CA TYR A 28 11.24 23.85 -2.03
C TYR A 28 12.39 22.88 -2.29
N LEU A 29 12.10 21.73 -2.90
CA LEU A 29 13.14 20.83 -3.41
C LEU A 29 13.17 20.87 -4.93
N LEU A 30 14.38 20.99 -5.47
CA LEU A 30 14.69 20.67 -6.85
C LEU A 30 14.93 19.16 -6.91
N HIS A 31 14.02 18.42 -7.54
CA HIS A 31 14.25 17.00 -7.76
C HIS A 31 15.13 16.82 -8.98
N THR A 32 16.27 16.17 -8.76
CA THR A 32 17.19 15.76 -9.81
C THR A 32 17.24 14.24 -9.87
N THR A 33 17.98 13.67 -10.83
CA THR A 33 18.30 12.24 -10.83
C THR A 33 19.01 11.78 -9.54
N LEU A 34 19.74 12.70 -8.88
CA LEU A 34 20.43 12.46 -7.60
C LEU A 34 19.52 12.64 -6.38
N THR A 35 18.35 13.28 -6.54
CA THR A 35 17.37 13.54 -5.48
C THR A 35 15.94 13.29 -6.00
N PRO A 36 15.61 12.03 -6.37
CA PRO A 36 14.34 11.72 -6.97
C PRO A 36 13.17 12.03 -6.03
N ARG A 37 11.99 12.31 -6.58
CA ARG A 37 10.80 12.55 -5.77
C ARG A 37 10.36 11.26 -5.05
N PRO A 38 10.01 11.32 -3.74
CA PRO A 38 9.46 10.17 -3.03
C PRO A 38 8.27 9.55 -3.76
N LYS A 39 8.12 8.23 -3.66
CA LYS A 39 7.05 7.48 -4.31
C LYS A 39 6.28 6.63 -3.30
N LEU A 40 4.95 6.68 -3.38
CA LEU A 40 4.04 5.72 -2.76
C LEU A 40 3.56 4.74 -3.83
N ILE A 41 3.95 3.49 -3.70
CA ILE A 41 3.61 2.41 -4.62
C ILE A 41 2.46 1.63 -3.99
N LEU A 42 1.35 1.55 -4.72
CA LEU A 42 0.16 0.82 -4.30
C LEU A 42 0.15 -0.54 -5.02
N ILE A 43 0.23 -1.64 -4.28
CA ILE A 43 0.22 -3.00 -4.83
C ILE A 43 -1.02 -3.70 -4.27
N GLY A 44 -1.78 -4.36 -5.14
CA GLY A 44 -2.93 -5.13 -4.67
C GLY A 44 -3.82 -5.63 -5.78
N ASP A 45 -5.07 -5.89 -5.43
CA ASP A 45 -6.08 -6.42 -6.34
C ASP A 45 -6.91 -5.31 -7.03
N SER A 46 -8.17 -5.62 -7.36
CA SER A 46 -9.11 -4.70 -8.00
C SER A 46 -9.40 -3.46 -7.16
N ILE A 47 -9.40 -3.54 -5.83
CA ILE A 47 -9.64 -2.37 -4.96
C ILE A 47 -8.51 -1.34 -5.16
N THR A 48 -7.29 -1.82 -5.36
CA THR A 48 -6.14 -0.98 -5.69
C THR A 48 -6.19 -0.49 -7.12
N GLU A 49 -6.45 -1.36 -8.10
CA GLU A 49 -6.51 -1.00 -9.52
C GLU A 49 -7.55 0.11 -9.76
N LEU A 50 -8.76 -0.10 -9.26
CA LEU A 50 -9.89 0.82 -9.42
C LEU A 50 -9.70 2.12 -8.63
N GLY A 51 -8.83 2.11 -7.61
CA GLY A 51 -8.50 3.27 -6.79
C GLY A 51 -7.92 4.46 -7.57
N SER A 52 -7.52 4.27 -8.83
CA SER A 52 -7.11 5.36 -9.71
C SER A 52 -7.86 5.42 -11.04
N SER A 53 -8.92 4.63 -11.22
CA SER A 53 -9.69 4.58 -12.49
C SER A 53 -10.65 5.77 -12.67
N HIS A 54 -10.90 6.56 -11.63
CA HIS A 54 -11.76 7.74 -11.69
C HIS A 54 -11.28 8.84 -10.72
N ALA A 55 -11.84 10.05 -10.87
CA ALA A 55 -11.45 11.24 -10.10
C ALA A 55 -11.68 11.09 -8.58
N GLN A 56 -12.68 10.29 -8.20
CA GLN A 56 -13.03 10.01 -6.80
C GLN A 56 -12.35 8.73 -6.25
N GLY A 57 -11.41 8.14 -7.00
CA GLY A 57 -10.66 6.97 -6.53
C GLY A 57 -9.72 7.34 -5.38
N TRP A 58 -9.50 6.43 -4.43
CA TRP A 58 -8.67 6.70 -3.25
C TRP A 58 -7.21 6.99 -3.62
N GLY A 59 -6.65 6.25 -4.57
CA GLY A 59 -5.30 6.48 -5.12
C GLY A 59 -5.20 7.81 -5.87
N THR A 60 -6.22 8.18 -6.65
CA THR A 60 -6.31 9.51 -7.27
C THR A 60 -6.36 10.61 -6.21
N SER A 61 -7.12 10.39 -5.13
CA SER A 61 -7.25 11.33 -4.02
C SER A 61 -5.92 11.55 -3.30
N LEU A 62 -5.14 10.49 -3.10
CA LEU A 62 -3.76 10.59 -2.60
C LEU A 62 -2.88 11.42 -3.55
N ALA A 63 -2.93 11.16 -4.86
CA ALA A 63 -2.14 11.93 -5.84
C ALA A 63 -2.49 13.42 -5.84
N ILE A 64 -3.77 13.76 -5.68
CA ILE A 64 -4.24 15.15 -5.53
C ILE A 64 -3.69 15.77 -4.23
N ARG A 65 -3.80 15.08 -3.09
CA ARG A 65 -3.32 15.58 -1.80
C ARG A 65 -1.81 15.81 -1.78
N TYR A 66 -1.04 14.90 -2.36
CA TYR A 66 0.42 14.94 -2.39
C TYR A 66 1.00 15.69 -3.60
N ASN A 67 0.17 16.44 -4.34
CA ASN A 67 0.59 17.14 -5.55
C ASN A 67 1.88 17.97 -5.34
N ARG A 68 2.87 17.74 -6.20
CA ARG A 68 4.23 18.30 -6.11
C ARG A 68 4.97 17.91 -4.82
N ARG A 69 4.75 16.75 -4.22
CA ARG A 69 5.46 16.32 -3.00
C ARG A 69 5.89 14.86 -3.06
N LEU A 70 4.97 14.00 -3.49
CA LEU A 70 5.15 12.56 -3.60
C LEU A 70 4.38 12.07 -4.83
N ASP A 71 4.96 11.14 -5.59
CA ASP A 71 4.24 10.47 -6.68
C ASP A 71 3.50 9.26 -6.13
N VAL A 72 2.25 9.09 -6.52
CA VAL A 72 1.47 7.87 -6.23
C VAL A 72 1.48 6.99 -7.47
N VAL A 73 1.95 5.75 -7.34
CA VAL A 73 2.13 4.80 -8.43
C VAL A 73 1.23 3.59 -8.20
N ASN A 74 0.24 3.42 -9.06
CA ASN A 74 -0.72 2.30 -8.96
C ASN A 74 -0.16 1.06 -9.69
N ARG A 75 -0.10 -0.07 -8.98
CA ARG A 75 0.22 -1.43 -9.46
C ARG A 75 -0.84 -2.41 -8.93
N GLY A 76 -2.10 -2.00 -8.92
CA GLY A 76 -3.25 -2.87 -8.67
C GLY A 76 -3.56 -3.76 -9.87
N MET A 77 -3.98 -4.99 -9.60
CA MET A 77 -4.22 -6.03 -10.60
C MET A 77 -5.54 -6.74 -10.31
N ASN A 78 -6.58 -6.39 -11.06
CA ASN A 78 -7.93 -6.90 -10.87
C ASN A 78 -7.97 -8.43 -10.90
N GLY A 79 -8.62 -9.02 -9.90
CA GLY A 79 -8.77 -10.46 -9.74
C GLY A 79 -7.58 -11.18 -9.12
N TYR A 80 -6.46 -10.48 -8.82
CA TYR A 80 -5.28 -11.12 -8.23
C TYR A 80 -5.48 -11.47 -6.76
N ASN A 81 -4.91 -12.60 -6.34
CA ASN A 81 -4.73 -12.98 -4.95
C ASN A 81 -3.25 -12.85 -4.53
N SER A 82 -2.96 -13.05 -3.25
CA SER A 82 -1.58 -12.93 -2.73
C SER A 82 -0.58 -13.89 -3.39
N ARG A 83 -1.01 -15.10 -3.78
CA ARG A 83 -0.16 -16.09 -4.48
C ARG A 83 0.36 -15.55 -5.80
N TRP A 84 -0.52 -14.94 -6.60
CA TRP A 84 -0.11 -14.31 -7.86
C TRP A 84 0.63 -13.00 -7.62
N GLY A 85 0.27 -12.26 -6.56
CA GLY A 85 1.00 -11.08 -6.09
C GLY A 85 2.48 -11.36 -5.81
N VAL A 86 2.79 -12.44 -5.10
CA VAL A 86 4.17 -12.89 -4.85
C VAL A 86 4.92 -13.16 -6.14
N ALA A 87 4.28 -13.78 -7.13
CA ALA A 87 4.91 -14.14 -8.40
C ALA A 87 5.25 -12.91 -9.27
N VAL A 88 4.41 -11.87 -9.26
CA VAL A 88 4.60 -10.66 -10.08
C VAL A 88 5.47 -9.60 -9.38
N LEU A 89 5.54 -9.61 -8.05
CA LEU A 89 6.29 -8.62 -7.28
C LEU A 89 7.74 -8.40 -7.73
N PRO A 90 8.56 -9.42 -8.07
CA PRO A 90 9.92 -9.22 -8.56
C PRO A 90 9.98 -8.30 -9.78
N LEU A 91 9.03 -8.44 -10.71
CA LEU A 91 8.96 -7.64 -11.94
C LEU A 91 8.62 -6.18 -11.62
N ILE A 92 7.69 -5.97 -10.68
CA ILE A 92 7.33 -4.62 -10.20
C ILE A 92 8.53 -3.96 -9.50
N LEU A 93 9.26 -4.71 -8.67
CA LEU A 93 10.41 -4.18 -7.96
C LEU A 93 11.57 -3.87 -8.91
N GLU A 94 11.81 -4.70 -9.92
CA GLU A 94 12.79 -4.42 -10.96
C GLU A 94 12.43 -3.15 -11.74
N GLU A 95 11.17 -2.98 -12.12
CA GLU A 95 10.67 -1.79 -12.81
C GLU A 95 10.87 -0.50 -11.98
N ILE A 96 10.56 -0.55 -10.68
CA ILE A 96 10.52 0.65 -9.82
C ILE A 96 11.88 0.95 -9.17
N LEU A 97 12.55 -0.09 -8.69
CA LEU A 97 13.77 0.01 -7.91
C LEU A 97 15.00 -0.29 -8.75
N GLY A 98 14.87 -0.90 -9.93
CA GLY A 98 15.97 -1.40 -10.74
C GLY A 98 16.34 -2.85 -10.39
N PRO A 99 17.30 -3.45 -11.13
CA PRO A 99 17.74 -4.82 -10.93
C PRO A 99 18.31 -5.05 -9.53
N THR A 100 18.26 -6.31 -9.07
CA THR A 100 18.94 -6.72 -7.83
C THR A 100 20.46 -6.59 -7.98
N ALA A 101 21.17 -6.42 -6.86
CA ALA A 101 22.63 -6.36 -6.88
C ALA A 101 23.26 -7.63 -7.50
N SER A 102 22.60 -8.78 -7.38
CA SER A 102 23.08 -10.06 -7.94
C SER A 102 22.96 -10.13 -9.46
N SER A 103 21.98 -9.47 -10.08
CA SER A 103 21.78 -9.47 -11.53
C SER A 103 22.76 -8.55 -12.28
N VAL A 104 23.44 -7.63 -11.58
CA VAL A 104 24.45 -6.74 -12.19
C VAL A 104 25.86 -7.36 -12.16
N ALA A 105 26.07 -8.39 -11.35
CA ALA A 105 27.36 -9.07 -11.20
C ALA A 105 27.61 -10.20 -12.23
N GLY A 106 26.60 -10.58 -13.02
CA GLY A 106 26.70 -11.60 -14.06
C GLY A 106 26.46 -10.99 -15.42
N ASP A 107 27.51 -10.46 -16.04
CA ASP A 107 27.76 -10.39 -17.50
C ASP A 107 29.08 -9.65 -17.74
N GLY A 108 30.16 -10.26 -17.24
CA GLY A 108 31.54 -9.81 -17.45
C GLY A 108 32.49 -10.95 -17.81
N GLU A 109 31.97 -12.13 -18.17
CA GLU A 109 32.81 -13.21 -18.68
C GLU A 109 33.00 -12.99 -20.19
N CYS A 110 34.16 -12.41 -20.52
CA CYS A 110 34.64 -12.36 -21.89
C CYS A 110 34.61 -13.78 -22.47
N ILE A 111 33.78 -14.02 -23.49
CA ILE A 111 33.83 -15.25 -24.27
C ILE A 111 35.19 -15.28 -24.98
N GLY A 112 36.16 -15.93 -24.34
CA GLY A 112 37.33 -16.47 -24.99
C GLY A 112 36.84 -17.47 -26.04
N LYS A 113 37.10 -17.16 -27.31
CA LYS A 113 36.91 -18.11 -28.40
C LYS A 113 37.95 -19.23 -28.23
N ASP A 114 37.51 -20.39 -27.79
CA ASP A 114 38.28 -21.62 -28.01
C ASP A 114 37.85 -22.23 -29.34
N SER A 115 38.80 -22.24 -30.27
CA SER A 115 38.77 -23.01 -31.50
C SER A 115 38.88 -24.50 -31.17
N ASP A 116 37.75 -25.16 -30.94
CA ASP A 116 37.48 -26.53 -31.40
C ASP A 116 36.09 -26.96 -30.95
N GLY A 117 35.16 -26.98 -31.90
CA GLY A 117 33.77 -27.34 -31.68
C GLY A 117 33.61 -28.80 -31.24
N ARG A 118 33.37 -29.01 -29.94
CA ARG A 118 32.75 -30.23 -29.40
C ARG A 118 32.03 -29.91 -28.08
N GLY A 119 30.71 -29.81 -28.14
CA GLY A 119 29.84 -29.60 -26.98
C GLY A 119 29.80 -30.84 -26.08
N VAL A 120 30.01 -30.63 -24.78
CA VAL A 120 29.77 -31.64 -23.74
C VAL A 120 28.64 -31.14 -22.86
N LYS A 121 27.47 -31.80 -22.94
CA LYS A 121 26.39 -31.68 -21.95
C LYS A 121 26.90 -32.30 -20.65
N ARG A 122 27.00 -31.50 -19.58
CA ARG A 122 27.09 -32.03 -18.21
C ARG A 122 25.72 -31.95 -17.55
N SER A 123 25.14 -33.12 -17.35
CA SER A 123 24.05 -33.42 -16.42
C SER A 123 24.52 -33.19 -14.99
N ILE A 124 23.76 -32.44 -14.20
CA ILE A 124 23.95 -32.38 -12.75
C ILE A 124 22.77 -33.12 -12.12
N GLU A 125 23.03 -34.33 -11.66
CA GLU A 125 22.20 -35.06 -10.71
C GLU A 125 22.51 -34.59 -9.29
N ASN A 126 21.44 -34.47 -8.50
CA ASN A 126 21.31 -34.64 -7.05
C ASN A 126 22.57 -34.50 -6.17
N THR A 127 22.55 -33.46 -5.32
CA THR A 127 23.04 -33.58 -3.95
C THR A 127 22.01 -33.00 -2.98
N SER A 128 21.68 -33.83 -2.00
CA SER A 128 20.71 -33.71 -0.92
C SER A 128 20.96 -32.56 0.06
N CYS A 129 19.86 -32.11 0.68
CA CYS A 129 19.81 -31.21 1.84
C CYS A 129 20.68 -31.67 3.02
N PRO A 130 21.19 -30.73 3.83
CA PRO A 130 21.36 -30.92 5.26
C PRO A 130 20.24 -30.22 6.04
N SER A 131 19.78 -30.92 7.07
CA SER A 131 18.77 -30.56 8.06
C SER A 131 19.22 -29.45 9.03
N SER A 132 18.24 -28.66 9.46
CA SER A 132 18.02 -28.04 10.79
C SER A 132 19.25 -27.62 11.61
N ASP A 133 19.39 -26.32 11.88
CA ASP A 133 19.12 -25.74 13.21
C ASP A 133 19.67 -24.32 13.37
N ASN A 134 18.81 -23.46 13.93
CA ASN A 134 19.11 -22.31 14.78
C ASN A 134 20.07 -21.24 14.22
N ASN A 135 19.56 -20.32 13.39
CA ASN A 135 20.17 -18.99 13.22
C ASN A 135 19.23 -17.88 12.66
N GLU A 136 17.92 -18.10 12.53
CA GLU A 136 17.01 -17.06 11.99
C GLU A 136 16.63 -15.96 12.99
N GLU A 137 16.74 -16.21 14.30
CA GLU A 137 16.30 -15.25 15.33
C GLU A 137 17.33 -14.12 15.60
N LEU A 138 18.60 -14.31 15.23
CA LEU A 138 19.67 -13.32 15.45
C LEU A 138 19.89 -12.33 14.29
N LEU A 139 19.27 -12.56 13.12
CA LEU A 139 19.38 -11.64 11.98
C LEU A 139 18.37 -10.50 12.01
N ALA A 140 17.18 -10.71 12.57
CA ALA A 140 16.12 -9.69 12.60
C ALA A 140 16.51 -8.47 13.45
N ASP A 141 17.13 -8.72 14.62
CA ASP A 141 17.56 -7.68 15.55
C ASP A 141 18.74 -6.83 15.01
N ASP A 142 19.64 -7.43 14.23
CA ASP A 142 20.86 -6.77 13.75
C ASP A 142 20.62 -5.99 12.44
N VAL A 143 19.63 -6.38 11.63
CA VAL A 143 19.16 -5.60 10.47
C VAL A 143 18.46 -4.32 10.93
N HIS A 144 17.66 -4.39 12.01
CA HIS A 144 17.02 -3.20 12.58
C HIS A 144 18.08 -2.22 13.09
N LYS A 145 19.12 -2.67 13.80
CA LYS A 145 20.16 -1.77 14.34
C LYS A 145 21.13 -1.19 13.29
N ARG A 146 21.44 -1.90 12.20
CA ARG A 146 22.38 -1.41 11.17
C ARG A 146 21.80 -0.36 10.22
N LEU A 147 20.48 -0.21 10.17
CA LEU A 147 19.82 0.85 9.42
C LEU A 147 19.82 2.22 10.14
N PHE A 148 20.22 2.26 11.42
CA PHE A 148 20.15 3.45 12.25
C PHE A 148 21.50 3.84 12.86
N VAL A 149 22.42 4.35 12.04
CA VAL A 149 23.51 5.19 12.57
C VAL A 149 22.97 6.60 12.76
N GLU A 150 22.52 6.87 13.99
CA GLU A 150 22.15 8.19 14.47
C GLU A 150 23.37 9.13 14.43
N LYS A 151 23.38 10.08 13.48
CA LYS A 151 24.10 11.34 13.67
C LYS A 151 23.09 12.39 14.13
N HIS A 152 23.02 12.56 15.46
CA HIS A 152 22.37 13.68 16.14
C HIS A 152 20.88 13.91 15.80
N GLY A 153 20.00 13.09 16.38
CA GLY A 153 18.76 13.56 16.99
C GLY A 153 17.59 14.04 16.12
N GLN A 154 17.65 14.05 14.79
CA GLN A 154 16.48 14.24 13.92
C GLN A 154 16.61 13.45 12.61
N ARG A 155 15.66 12.55 12.34
CA ARG A 155 15.47 11.93 11.01
C ARG A 155 15.04 13.05 10.04
N THR A 156 15.89 13.41 9.08
CA THR A 156 15.61 14.53 8.16
C THR A 156 15.16 14.13 6.76
N ARG A 157 15.08 12.83 6.45
CA ARG A 157 14.65 12.34 5.12
C ARG A 157 13.59 11.25 5.24
N HIS A 158 12.54 11.40 4.43
CA HIS A 158 11.52 10.38 4.20
C HIS A 158 12.09 9.24 3.35
N PRO A 159 11.62 7.99 3.53
CA PRO A 159 11.96 6.90 2.64
C PRO A 159 11.68 7.27 1.18
N GLN A 160 12.62 6.97 0.29
CA GLN A 160 12.47 7.30 -1.13
C GLN A 160 11.33 6.54 -1.78
N TYR A 161 11.09 5.30 -1.34
CA TYR A 161 10.06 4.40 -1.84
C TYR A 161 9.26 3.85 -0.66
N THR A 162 7.95 4.01 -0.72
CA THR A 162 7.02 3.47 0.27
C THR A 162 6.02 2.58 -0.44
N PHE A 163 5.76 1.40 0.11
CA PHE A 163 4.88 0.40 -0.49
C PHE A 163 3.67 0.17 0.41
N LEU A 164 2.47 0.18 -0.17
CA LEU A 164 1.24 -0.25 0.48
C LEU A 164 0.73 -1.50 -0.24
N ILE A 165 0.66 -2.63 0.47
CA ILE A 165 0.23 -3.92 -0.08
C ILE A 165 -1.19 -4.23 0.42
N GLY A 166 -2.14 -4.39 -0.51
CA GLY A 166 -3.52 -4.74 -0.22
C GLY A 166 -3.98 -5.97 -1.01
N PHE A 167 -3.87 -7.14 -0.40
CA PHE A 167 -4.46 -8.40 -0.88
C PHE A 167 -5.32 -9.02 0.22
N GLY A 168 -6.19 -9.95 -0.15
CA GLY A 168 -7.04 -10.67 0.81
C GLY A 168 -8.48 -10.81 0.33
N ALA A 169 -8.99 -9.86 -0.46
CA ALA A 169 -10.38 -9.89 -0.90
C ALA A 169 -10.65 -11.08 -1.84
N ASN A 170 -9.68 -11.43 -2.68
CA ASN A 170 -9.74 -12.60 -3.56
C ASN A 170 -9.29 -13.89 -2.85
N ASP A 171 -8.29 -13.79 -1.98
CA ASP A 171 -7.79 -14.88 -1.16
C ASP A 171 -8.89 -15.50 -0.28
N SER A 172 -9.77 -14.66 0.27
CA SER A 172 -10.88 -15.05 1.15
C SER A 172 -12.11 -15.61 0.41
N CYS A 173 -12.04 -15.82 -0.92
CA CYS A 173 -13.08 -16.56 -1.63
C CYS A 173 -13.28 -17.95 -1.01
N LEU A 174 -14.53 -18.42 -0.97
CA LEU A 174 -14.86 -19.76 -0.50
C LEU A 174 -14.25 -20.81 -1.45
N PRO A 175 -13.63 -21.87 -0.93
CA PRO A 175 -12.94 -22.89 -1.74
C PRO A 175 -13.90 -23.68 -2.63
N ASP A 176 -15.17 -23.80 -2.24
CA ASP A 176 -16.22 -24.48 -3.03
C ASP A 176 -17.15 -23.48 -3.74
N GLY A 177 -16.80 -22.19 -3.73
CA GLY A 177 -17.57 -21.12 -4.36
C GLY A 177 -17.26 -20.92 -5.85
N PRO A 178 -18.03 -20.07 -6.56
CA PRO A 178 -17.86 -19.79 -7.99
C PRO A 178 -16.54 -19.08 -8.32
N HIS A 179 -15.89 -18.49 -7.31
CA HIS A 179 -14.59 -17.81 -7.43
C HIS A 179 -13.46 -18.60 -6.73
N SER A 180 -13.62 -19.91 -6.53
CA SER A 180 -12.67 -20.78 -5.84
C SER A 180 -11.24 -20.74 -6.38
N ARG A 181 -11.05 -20.46 -7.68
CA ARG A 181 -9.71 -20.26 -8.28
C ARG A 181 -8.91 -19.16 -7.60
N SER A 182 -9.60 -18.16 -7.05
CA SER A 182 -8.97 -17.04 -6.34
C SER A 182 -8.60 -17.39 -4.90
N HIS A 183 -9.13 -18.48 -4.35
CA HIS A 183 -8.88 -18.88 -2.96
C HIS A 183 -7.39 -19.16 -2.70
N VAL A 184 -6.93 -18.69 -1.54
CA VAL A 184 -5.61 -18.97 -0.97
C VAL A 184 -5.83 -19.34 0.48
N HIS A 185 -5.33 -20.48 0.94
CA HIS A 185 -5.49 -20.88 2.34
C HIS A 185 -4.89 -19.83 3.29
N LEU A 186 -5.50 -19.64 4.47
CA LEU A 186 -5.14 -18.58 5.40
C LEU A 186 -3.66 -18.58 5.79
N GLU A 187 -3.07 -19.76 6.03
CA GLU A 187 -1.65 -19.90 6.35
C GLU A 187 -0.76 -19.46 5.17
N GLU A 188 -1.12 -19.87 3.95
CA GLU A 188 -0.40 -19.46 2.75
C GLU A 188 -0.53 -17.94 2.51
N TYR A 189 -1.71 -17.36 2.73
CA TYR A 189 -1.91 -15.91 2.66
C TYR A 189 -0.97 -15.16 3.61
N SER A 190 -0.89 -15.58 4.88
CA SER A 190 0.04 -14.99 5.84
C SER A 190 1.50 -15.14 5.43
N HIS A 191 1.89 -16.30 4.89
CA HIS A 191 3.23 -16.53 4.37
C HIS A 191 3.54 -15.60 3.18
N ASN A 192 2.61 -15.47 2.24
CA ASN A 192 2.73 -14.62 1.06
C ASN A 192 2.94 -13.15 1.47
N LEU A 193 2.18 -12.64 2.44
CA LEU A 193 2.34 -11.28 2.95
C LEU A 193 3.75 -11.06 3.55
N ARG A 194 4.21 -11.96 4.43
CA ARG A 194 5.57 -11.90 5.00
C ARG A 194 6.63 -11.91 3.91
N ARG A 195 6.47 -12.81 2.93
CA ARG A 195 7.40 -12.94 1.81
C ARG A 195 7.49 -11.65 0.99
N MET A 196 6.35 -11.02 0.67
CA MET A 196 6.35 -9.75 -0.07
C MET A 196 7.02 -8.61 0.69
N ILE A 197 6.78 -8.48 2.00
CA ILE A 197 7.47 -7.49 2.85
C ILE A 197 8.98 -7.69 2.80
N GLN A 198 9.44 -8.93 3.02
CA GLN A 198 10.86 -9.29 2.99
C GLN A 198 11.48 -8.97 1.62
N MET A 199 10.82 -9.35 0.52
CA MET A 199 11.29 -9.07 -0.84
C MET A 199 11.56 -7.58 -1.06
N ILE A 200 10.63 -6.71 -0.64
CA ILE A 200 10.76 -5.26 -0.79
C ILE A 200 11.95 -4.74 0.03
N GLN A 201 12.01 -5.12 1.31
CA GLN A 201 13.03 -4.65 2.24
C GLN A 201 14.45 -5.10 1.85
N THR A 202 14.60 -6.22 1.14
CA THR A 202 15.92 -6.77 0.76
C THR A 202 16.27 -6.60 -0.71
N TRP A 203 15.42 -6.02 -1.57
CA TRP A 203 15.56 -6.11 -3.04
C TRP A 203 16.90 -5.59 -3.58
N ASN A 204 17.32 -4.39 -3.17
CA ASN A 204 18.57 -3.78 -3.64
C ASN A 204 19.19 -2.76 -2.67
N ALA A 205 19.03 -2.98 -1.37
CA ALA A 205 19.55 -2.14 -0.29
C ALA A 205 19.08 -0.66 -0.30
N LYS A 206 18.06 -0.33 -1.09
CA LYS A 206 17.39 0.98 -1.02
C LYS A 206 16.59 1.08 0.26
N GLU A 207 16.54 2.27 0.84
CA GLU A 207 15.67 2.56 1.98
C GLU A 207 14.20 2.55 1.51
N THR A 208 13.46 1.52 1.95
CA THR A 208 12.04 1.32 1.65
C THR A 208 11.22 1.28 2.93
N ALA A 209 10.02 1.84 2.90
CA ALA A 209 8.98 1.58 3.91
C ALA A 209 7.90 0.67 3.31
N VAL A 210 7.30 -0.18 4.14
CA VAL A 210 6.21 -1.08 3.73
C VAL A 210 5.08 -0.96 4.74
N ALA A 211 3.84 -0.97 4.27
CA ALA A 211 2.63 -1.10 5.06
C ALA A 211 1.69 -2.11 4.42
N LEU A 212 0.85 -2.73 5.22
CA LEU A 212 -0.22 -3.62 4.75
C LEU A 212 -1.58 -2.92 4.77
N MET A 213 -2.52 -3.42 3.99
CA MET A 213 -3.94 -3.07 4.03
C MET A 213 -4.75 -4.36 4.12
N THR A 214 -5.63 -4.44 5.11
CA THR A 214 -6.51 -5.61 5.27
C THR A 214 -7.51 -5.69 4.11
N PRO A 215 -8.05 -6.88 3.78
CA PRO A 215 -9.25 -6.95 2.95
C PRO A 215 -10.41 -6.16 3.58
N PRO A 216 -11.29 -5.56 2.77
CA PRO A 216 -12.52 -4.94 3.28
C PRO A 216 -13.54 -6.03 3.68
N PRO A 217 -14.55 -5.68 4.50
CA PRO A 217 -15.75 -6.50 4.57
C PRO A 217 -16.49 -6.46 3.23
N CYS A 218 -17.27 -7.51 2.93
CA CYS A 218 -18.15 -7.53 1.76
C CYS A 218 -19.63 -7.56 2.17
N ASP A 219 -20.55 -7.23 1.27
CA ASP A 219 -21.95 -7.54 1.48
C ASP A 219 -22.18 -9.03 1.20
N THR A 220 -22.18 -9.84 2.26
CA THR A 220 -22.35 -11.30 2.17
C THR A 220 -23.62 -11.70 1.44
N GLU A 221 -24.71 -10.93 1.52
CA GLU A 221 -25.97 -11.29 0.84
C GLU A 221 -25.85 -11.18 -0.68
N ILE A 222 -25.06 -10.21 -1.17
CA ILE A 222 -24.80 -10.02 -2.59
C ILE A 222 -23.69 -10.97 -3.06
N GLN A 223 -22.67 -11.17 -2.23
CA GLN A 223 -21.47 -11.91 -2.60
C GLN A 223 -21.61 -13.43 -2.39
N LYS A 224 -22.64 -13.91 -1.70
CA LYS A 224 -22.94 -15.34 -1.59
C LYS A 224 -23.26 -15.90 -2.99
N PRO A 225 -22.65 -17.02 -3.41
CA PRO A 225 -21.92 -18.04 -2.64
C PRO A 225 -20.37 -17.94 -2.71
N SER A 226 -19.82 -16.76 -3.00
CA SER A 226 -18.38 -16.57 -3.22
C SER A 226 -17.59 -16.26 -1.96
N ARG A 227 -18.18 -15.53 -1.01
CA ARG A 227 -17.49 -15.00 0.18
C ARG A 227 -18.41 -14.98 1.38
N ASP A 228 -17.79 -15.03 2.55
CA ASP A 228 -18.44 -14.83 3.84
C ASP A 228 -17.55 -13.95 4.73
N ASN A 229 -18.18 -13.08 5.53
CA ASN A 229 -17.45 -12.15 6.38
C ASN A 229 -17.00 -12.84 7.67
N GLU A 230 -17.95 -13.29 8.49
CA GLU A 230 -17.66 -13.74 9.86
C GLU A 230 -16.84 -15.03 9.91
N ASN A 231 -17.09 -15.99 9.02
CA ASN A 231 -16.36 -17.27 9.07
C ASN A 231 -15.09 -17.28 8.21
N VAL A 232 -14.88 -16.29 7.33
CA VAL A 232 -13.76 -16.31 6.38
C VAL A 232 -13.04 -14.97 6.32
N THR A 233 -13.61 -13.94 5.70
CA THR A 233 -12.88 -12.69 5.37
C THR A 233 -12.32 -12.00 6.61
N LYS A 234 -13.03 -12.07 7.75
CA LYS A 234 -12.54 -11.57 9.03
C LYS A 234 -11.21 -12.21 9.46
N LEU A 235 -11.07 -13.52 9.27
CA LEU A 235 -9.84 -14.25 9.61
C LEU A 235 -8.65 -13.77 8.76
N TYR A 236 -8.89 -13.42 7.48
CA TYR A 236 -7.85 -12.85 6.62
C TYR A 236 -7.47 -11.43 7.04
N ALA A 237 -8.43 -10.61 7.46
CA ALA A 237 -8.15 -9.29 8.01
C ALA A 237 -7.33 -9.37 9.31
N GLU A 238 -7.71 -10.24 10.24
CA GLU A 238 -6.98 -10.50 11.49
C GLU A 238 -5.57 -11.04 11.20
N ALA A 239 -5.44 -12.00 10.29
CA ALA A 239 -4.13 -12.53 9.89
C ALA A 239 -3.22 -11.47 9.25
N CYS A 240 -3.78 -10.54 8.45
CA CYS A 240 -3.04 -9.42 7.88
C CYS A 240 -2.50 -8.47 8.97
N ILE A 241 -3.33 -8.14 9.96
CA ILE A 241 -2.93 -7.32 11.12
C ILE A 241 -1.83 -8.02 11.93
N LEU A 242 -1.99 -9.32 12.20
CA LEU A 242 -0.99 -10.11 12.92
C LEU A 242 0.35 -10.13 12.17
N VAL A 243 0.34 -10.36 10.85
CA VAL A 243 1.57 -10.30 10.04
C VAL A 243 2.20 -8.91 10.09
N ALA A 244 1.40 -7.84 10.02
CA ALA A 244 1.92 -6.48 10.11
C ALA A 244 2.63 -6.23 11.45
N SER A 245 2.01 -6.67 12.54
CA SER A 245 2.59 -6.61 13.89
C SER A 245 3.89 -7.42 14.00
N ASP A 246 3.88 -8.68 13.57
CA ASP A 246 5.05 -9.58 13.60
C ASP A 246 6.24 -9.00 12.81
N MET A 247 5.95 -8.39 11.66
CA MET A 247 6.96 -7.82 10.77
C MET A 247 7.35 -6.37 11.12
N GLY A 248 6.73 -5.78 12.15
CA GLY A 248 6.99 -4.41 12.57
C GLY A 248 6.65 -3.36 11.50
N VAL A 249 5.58 -3.57 10.73
CA VAL A 249 5.12 -2.65 9.68
C VAL A 249 3.74 -2.06 9.99
N PRO A 250 3.43 -0.82 9.55
CA PRO A 250 2.09 -0.24 9.68
C PRO A 250 1.01 -1.06 8.95
N VAL A 251 -0.23 -0.94 9.41
CA VAL A 251 -1.40 -1.55 8.76
C VAL A 251 -2.56 -0.57 8.65
N VAL A 252 -3.19 -0.55 7.47
CA VAL A 252 -4.47 0.11 7.22
C VAL A 252 -5.57 -0.93 7.47
N ASP A 253 -6.26 -0.82 8.61
CA ASP A 253 -7.39 -1.68 8.97
C ASP A 253 -8.66 -1.23 8.23
N LEU A 254 -8.74 -1.61 6.96
CA LEU A 254 -9.91 -1.36 6.13
C LEU A 254 -11.13 -2.16 6.61
N TRP A 255 -10.89 -3.33 7.22
CA TRP A 255 -11.94 -4.20 7.73
C TRP A 255 -12.80 -3.49 8.77
N ASN A 256 -12.19 -3.04 9.87
CA ASN A 256 -12.91 -2.31 10.91
C ASN A 256 -13.20 -0.88 10.47
N GLY A 257 -12.30 -0.25 9.71
CA GLY A 257 -12.46 1.11 9.24
C GLY A 257 -13.73 1.32 8.41
N MET A 258 -14.17 0.35 7.62
CA MET A 258 -15.44 0.46 6.90
C MET A 258 -16.67 0.24 7.78
N GLN A 259 -16.58 -0.60 8.81
CA GLN A 259 -17.72 -1.01 9.62
C GLN A 259 -17.98 -0.10 10.82
N LEU A 260 -16.97 0.69 11.21
CA LEU A 260 -17.05 1.60 12.33
C LEU A 260 -17.15 3.05 11.85
N PRO A 261 -17.98 3.87 12.51
CA PRO A 261 -18.02 5.30 12.23
C PRO A 261 -16.67 5.93 12.57
N ILE A 262 -16.31 7.02 11.89
CA ILE A 262 -15.20 7.87 12.33
C ILE A 262 -15.62 8.46 13.66
N ALA A 263 -14.83 8.25 14.72
CA ALA A 263 -14.97 9.03 15.94
C ALA A 263 -14.79 10.51 15.57
N GLN A 264 -15.89 11.24 15.40
CA GLN A 264 -15.82 12.68 15.27
C GLN A 264 -15.44 13.20 16.65
N ASN A 265 -14.28 13.83 16.77
CA ASN A 265 -13.93 14.63 17.94
C ASN A 265 -14.86 15.85 18.00
N LYS A 266 -16.11 15.62 18.42
CA LYS A 266 -17.04 16.66 18.86
C LYS A 266 -17.06 16.56 20.38
N ASP A 267 -16.32 17.46 21.02
CA ASP A 267 -16.55 17.92 22.39
C ASP A 267 -16.86 16.83 23.45
N GLY A 268 -16.00 15.82 23.56
CA GLY A 268 -15.87 15.00 24.78
C GLY A 268 -17.11 14.22 25.25
N GLN A 269 -18.17 14.13 24.45
CA GLN A 269 -19.30 13.22 24.68
C GLN A 269 -19.17 12.05 23.70
N GLY A 270 -18.57 10.97 24.19
CA GLY A 270 -18.52 9.71 23.47
C GLY A 270 -19.89 9.05 23.51
N ASP A 271 -20.75 9.37 22.54
CA ASP A 271 -21.95 8.58 22.29
C ASP A 271 -21.54 7.21 21.73
N ASP A 272 -22.19 6.14 22.19
CA ASP A 272 -21.99 4.74 21.73
C ASP A 272 -22.57 4.51 20.31
N LEU A 273 -22.22 5.40 19.38
CA LEU A 273 -22.58 5.33 17.96
C LEU A 273 -21.92 4.14 17.26
N SER A 274 -20.88 3.56 17.86
CA SER A 274 -20.12 2.45 17.28
C SER A 274 -20.92 1.14 17.20
N ASN A 275 -21.72 0.84 18.23
CA ASN A 275 -22.52 -0.37 18.29
C ASN A 275 -23.77 -0.29 17.41
N GLU A 276 -24.45 0.87 17.41
CA GLU A 276 -25.64 1.09 16.60
C GLU A 276 -25.31 1.11 15.09
N TYR A 277 -24.20 1.75 14.69
CA TYR A 277 -23.76 1.77 13.30
C TYR A 277 -23.33 0.39 12.79
N LYS A 278 -22.68 -0.43 13.64
CA LYS A 278 -22.40 -1.84 13.34
C LYS A 278 -23.67 -2.64 13.11
N GLN A 279 -24.72 -2.40 13.90
CA GLN A 279 -25.99 -3.11 13.79
C GLN A 279 -26.78 -2.72 12.54
N CYS A 280 -26.74 -1.45 12.09
CA CYS A 280 -27.51 -1.02 10.92
C CYS A 280 -26.89 -1.45 9.58
N GLN A 281 -25.62 -1.91 9.56
CA GLN A 281 -24.89 -2.34 8.37
C GLN A 281 -24.90 -1.32 7.21
N GLN A 282 -25.10 -0.03 7.51
CA GLN A 282 -25.24 1.04 6.52
C GLN A 282 -24.01 1.16 5.59
N TRP A 283 -22.82 0.79 6.09
CA TRP A 283 -21.57 0.73 5.34
C TRP A 283 -21.67 -0.12 4.06
N LYS A 284 -22.53 -1.14 4.01
CA LYS A 284 -22.73 -1.96 2.80
C LYS A 284 -23.24 -1.11 1.64
N ILE A 285 -24.21 -0.24 1.92
CA ILE A 285 -24.84 0.63 0.93
C ILE A 285 -23.95 1.83 0.64
N ASP A 286 -23.40 2.44 1.70
CA ASP A 286 -22.63 3.66 1.56
C ASP A 286 -21.31 3.40 0.81
N TYR A 287 -20.65 2.28 1.10
CA TYR A 287 -19.28 2.06 0.68
C TYR A 287 -19.08 1.01 -0.41
N LEU A 288 -20.06 0.13 -0.68
CA LEU A 288 -19.93 -0.93 -1.68
C LEU A 288 -20.87 -0.74 -2.86
N SER A 289 -20.35 -0.83 -4.09
CA SER A 289 -21.13 -0.67 -5.32
C SER A 289 -21.79 -1.97 -5.79
N ASP A 290 -21.11 -3.09 -5.60
CA ASP A 290 -21.54 -4.43 -6.02
C ASP A 290 -21.43 -5.45 -4.87
N GLY A 291 -21.39 -4.95 -3.63
CA GLY A 291 -21.13 -5.76 -2.45
C GLY A 291 -19.65 -6.11 -2.23
N LEU A 292 -18.70 -5.62 -3.03
CA LEU A 292 -17.26 -5.76 -2.76
C LEU A 292 -16.45 -4.52 -3.15
N HIS A 293 -16.63 -4.02 -4.36
CA HIS A 293 -15.89 -2.86 -4.86
C HIS A 293 -16.45 -1.56 -4.30
N LEU A 294 -15.59 -0.55 -4.21
CA LEU A 294 -15.89 0.67 -3.48
C LEU A 294 -16.72 1.66 -4.30
N THR A 295 -17.75 2.24 -3.69
CA THR A 295 -18.41 3.46 -4.19
C THR A 295 -17.45 4.66 -4.09
N ALA A 296 -17.90 5.85 -4.54
CA ALA A 296 -17.18 7.10 -4.29
C ALA A 296 -16.97 7.37 -2.78
N MET A 297 -17.97 7.07 -1.95
CA MET A 297 -17.87 7.22 -0.49
C MET A 297 -16.96 6.15 0.13
N GLY A 298 -17.00 4.92 -0.37
CA GLY A 298 -16.07 3.86 0.06
C GLY A 298 -14.61 4.19 -0.26
N ASN A 299 -14.35 4.73 -1.45
CA ASN A 299 -13.03 5.24 -1.83
C ASN A 299 -12.57 6.37 -0.91
N TYR A 300 -13.47 7.31 -0.60
CA TYR A 300 -13.14 8.40 0.34
C TYR A 300 -12.82 7.87 1.74
N ARG A 301 -13.59 6.88 2.22
CA ARG A 301 -13.34 6.23 3.52
C ARG A 301 -11.96 5.57 3.56
N LEU A 302 -11.61 4.79 2.54
CA LEU A 302 -10.28 4.18 2.43
C LEU A 302 -9.18 5.24 2.37
N TYR A 303 -9.36 6.30 1.58
CA TYR A 303 -8.43 7.43 1.54
C TYR A 303 -8.18 8.02 2.94
N GLN A 304 -9.21 8.20 3.77
CA GLN A 304 -9.04 8.73 5.13
C GLN A 304 -8.20 7.80 6.00
N LEU A 305 -8.45 6.49 5.95
CA LEU A 305 -7.71 5.48 6.71
C LEU A 305 -6.25 5.42 6.27
N VAL A 306 -5.97 5.51 4.98
CA VAL A 306 -4.60 5.53 4.45
C VAL A 306 -3.86 6.80 4.88
N ILE A 307 -4.52 7.97 4.82
CA ILE A 307 -3.93 9.23 5.28
C ILE A 307 -3.59 9.19 6.77
N GLU A 308 -4.44 8.57 7.59
CA GLU A 308 -4.18 8.41 9.01
C GLU A 308 -2.88 7.63 9.27
N VAL A 309 -2.64 6.53 8.55
CA VAL A 309 -1.39 5.76 8.66
C VAL A 309 -0.19 6.53 8.08
N LEU A 310 -0.39 7.27 6.98
CA LEU A 310 0.66 8.10 6.37
C LEU A 310 1.09 9.28 7.26
N ASP A 311 0.13 9.96 7.91
CA ASP A 311 0.39 11.13 8.76
C ASP A 311 1.00 10.75 10.12
N ARG A 312 0.70 9.55 10.66
CA ARG A 312 1.28 9.05 11.92
C ARG A 312 2.81 8.92 11.84
N SER A 313 3.49 9.17 12.96
CA SER A 313 4.94 9.02 13.07
C SER A 313 5.37 7.55 12.97
N GLU A 314 6.56 7.32 12.43
CA GLU A 314 7.19 5.99 12.39
C GLU A 314 7.56 5.47 13.79
N LEU A 315 7.69 6.37 14.76
CA LEU A 315 7.84 6.00 16.17
C LEU A 315 6.45 5.81 16.76
N ALA A 316 6.15 4.60 17.21
CA ALA A 316 4.92 4.30 17.94
C ALA A 316 4.78 5.28 19.12
N LYS A 317 3.65 6.00 19.18
CA LYS A 317 3.27 6.82 20.34
C LYS A 317 1.91 6.37 20.84
N GLY A 318 1.79 6.11 22.13
CA GLY A 318 0.52 5.70 22.73
C GLY A 318 0.20 4.22 22.50
N ASP A 319 -0.77 3.92 21.64
CA ASP A 319 -1.42 2.60 21.44
C ASP A 319 -0.53 1.53 20.76
N GLY A 320 0.74 1.83 20.49
CA GLY A 320 1.68 0.93 19.83
C GLY A 320 1.58 0.90 18.30
N SER A 321 0.65 1.63 17.70
CA SER A 321 0.48 1.64 16.23
C SER A 321 1.61 2.42 15.52
N LEU A 322 2.13 1.82 14.46
CA LEU A 322 3.16 2.42 13.61
C LEU A 322 2.53 3.25 12.50
N GLY A 323 3.15 4.37 12.16
CA GLY A 323 2.85 5.17 10.96
C GLY A 323 3.98 5.17 9.94
N MET A 324 3.82 5.92 8.86
CA MET A 324 4.85 6.06 7.82
C MET A 324 5.59 7.41 7.82
N GLY A 325 5.19 8.37 8.66
CA GLY A 325 5.87 9.66 8.77
C GLY A 325 5.85 10.50 7.49
N LEU A 326 4.87 10.26 6.59
CA LEU A 326 4.70 10.91 5.31
C LEU A 326 3.68 12.04 5.38
N SER A 327 3.65 12.78 6.49
CA SER A 327 2.68 13.84 6.63
C SER A 327 2.89 14.95 5.61
N VAL A 328 1.83 15.24 4.84
CA VAL A 328 1.91 16.15 3.69
C VAL A 328 2.34 17.58 4.08
N THR A 329 2.07 18.00 5.32
CA THR A 329 2.48 19.30 5.85
C THR A 329 3.98 19.37 6.17
N ASN A 330 4.62 18.21 6.36
CA ASN A 330 6.03 18.08 6.69
C ASN A 330 6.89 17.75 5.46
N MET A 331 6.26 17.30 4.37
CA MET A 331 6.98 17.09 3.11
C MET A 331 7.29 18.43 2.43
N PRO A 332 8.46 18.60 1.79
CA PRO A 332 8.76 19.77 0.97
C PRO A 332 7.97 19.75 -0.35
N ARG A 333 7.77 20.92 -0.96
CA ARG A 333 7.11 21.03 -2.27
C ARG A 333 8.15 21.07 -3.38
N SER A 334 7.93 20.32 -4.46
CA SER A 334 8.76 20.36 -5.66
C SER A 334 8.64 21.73 -6.31
N TYR A 335 9.80 22.34 -6.60
CA TYR A 335 9.97 23.61 -7.29
C TYR A 335 9.37 24.83 -6.55
N PRO A 336 9.91 26.04 -6.74
CA PRO A 336 9.35 27.26 -6.16
C PRO A 336 7.90 27.54 -6.57
N ASP A 337 7.24 28.41 -5.81
CA ASP A 337 6.02 29.08 -6.27
C ASP A 337 6.33 30.00 -7.45
N HIS A 338 5.35 30.21 -8.34
CA HIS A 338 5.55 31.02 -9.54
C HIS A 338 5.95 32.48 -9.21
N SER A 339 5.49 33.01 -8.07
CA SER A 339 5.84 34.35 -7.60
C SER A 339 7.32 34.51 -7.24
N MET A 340 8.02 33.40 -7.00
CA MET A 340 9.45 33.36 -6.67
C MET A 340 10.34 33.17 -7.90
N VAL A 341 9.76 32.94 -9.09
CA VAL A 341 10.53 32.74 -10.32
C VAL A 341 10.89 34.09 -10.93
N ASP A 342 12.18 34.32 -11.18
CA ASP A 342 12.64 35.51 -11.92
C ASP A 342 12.05 35.50 -13.34
N ALA A 343 11.15 36.44 -13.63
CA ALA A 343 10.45 36.51 -14.91
C ALA A 343 11.38 36.82 -16.10
N THR A 344 12.53 37.45 -15.85
CA THR A 344 13.51 37.83 -16.89
C THR A 344 14.60 36.78 -17.06
N HIS A 345 14.98 36.10 -15.99
CA HIS A 345 16.05 35.11 -15.97
C HIS A 345 15.63 33.85 -15.18
N PRO A 346 14.59 33.13 -15.61
CA PRO A 346 13.98 32.04 -14.84
C PRO A 346 14.96 30.96 -14.41
N GLN A 347 15.97 30.66 -15.24
CA GLN A 347 17.06 29.72 -14.94
C GLN A 347 17.79 30.02 -13.63
N LYS A 348 17.95 31.30 -13.25
CA LYS A 348 18.61 31.67 -11.98
C LYS A 348 17.88 31.12 -10.76
N THR A 349 16.55 30.97 -10.86
CA THR A 349 15.70 30.41 -9.80
C THR A 349 15.92 28.90 -9.63
N PHE A 350 16.31 28.20 -10.70
CA PHE A 350 16.43 26.74 -10.72
C PHE A 350 17.88 26.24 -10.70
N CYS A 351 18.87 27.13 -10.81
CA CYS A 351 20.30 26.80 -10.77
C CYS A 351 20.91 26.83 -9.35
N THR A 352 20.13 27.14 -8.30
CA THR A 352 20.61 27.10 -6.91
C THR A 352 20.44 25.69 -6.34
N GLY A 353 21.39 24.83 -6.65
CA GLY A 353 21.57 23.50 -6.06
C GLY A 353 22.96 23.37 -5.46
#